data_AF-G7VAM1-F1
#
_entry.id   AF-G7VAM1-F1
#
_cell.length_a   1.000
_cell.length_b   1.000
_cell.length_c   1.000
_cell.angle_alpha   90.00
_cell.angle_beta   90.00
_cell.angle_gamma   90.00
#
_symmetry.space_group_name_H-M   'P 1'
#
loop_
_entity.id
_entity.type
_entity.pdbx_description
1 polymer ?
#
loop_
_entity_poly.entity_id
_entity_poly.type
_entity_poly.pdbx_seq_one_letter_code
_entity_poly.pdbx_strand_id
1 'polypeptide(L)'
;MGGLGGGLWGSVAAAVVILAVLGMVGLYGVFYKPALVLMTALVAIAVFVYLSFRSALGDRRFSLLGPPVIGLSAVGVALLWLGRPEGAGVVAAAYFGEPVLGYFVYRMLASIDKFWALVFLTSAAAYAYSLPAVLLGLWAVPAAADFVKLVALLYFVRRV
;
A
#
# COMPACT_ATOMS: atom_id res chain seq x y z
N MET A 1 -19.16 11.83 -1.14
CA MET A 1 -17.90 12.42 -1.67
C MET A 1 -16.74 12.37 -0.67
N GLY A 2 -16.94 12.61 0.64
CA GLY A 2 -15.84 12.62 1.63
C GLY A 2 -15.00 11.33 1.77
N GLY A 3 -15.62 10.14 1.67
CA GLY A 3 -14.89 8.86 1.80
C GLY A 3 -13.89 8.56 0.69
N LEU A 4 -14.17 9.00 -0.55
CA LEU A 4 -13.25 8.83 -1.69
C LEU A 4 -12.04 9.76 -1.56
N GLY A 5 -12.27 11.04 -1.28
CA GLY A 5 -11.19 12.02 -1.07
C GLY A 5 -10.29 11.62 0.10
N GLY A 6 -10.87 11.20 1.24
CA GLY A 6 -10.11 10.70 2.39
C GLY A 6 -9.28 9.47 2.06
N GLY A 7 -9.85 8.50 1.33
CA GLY A 7 -9.14 7.31 0.87
C GLY A 7 -7.96 7.64 -0.03
N LEU A 8 -8.15 8.54 -1.01
CA LEU A 8 -7.10 8.96 -1.95
C LEU A 8 -5.96 9.70 -1.25
N TRP A 9 -6.26 10.68 -0.38
CA TRP A 9 -5.23 11.39 0.37
C TRP A 9 -4.47 10.46 1.32
N GLY A 10 -5.17 9.53 1.97
CA GLY A 10 -4.54 8.50 2.78
C GLY A 10 -3.62 7.59 1.96
N SER A 11 -4.02 7.22 0.74
CA SER A 11 -3.17 6.44 -0.18
C SER A 11 -1.95 7.23 -0.68
N VAL A 12 -2.07 8.54 -0.90
CA VAL A 12 -0.92 9.42 -1.21
C VAL A 12 0.07 9.44 -0.05
N ALA A 13 -0.43 9.65 1.18
CA ALA A 13 0.41 9.62 2.37
C ALA A 13 1.10 8.26 2.54
N ALA A 14 0.38 7.15 2.32
CA ALA A 14 0.94 5.81 2.36
C ALA A 14 2.08 5.64 1.33
N ALA A 15 1.87 6.03 0.07
CA ALA A 15 2.89 5.90 -0.97
C ALA A 15 4.17 6.70 -0.63
N VAL A 16 4.04 7.93 -0.13
CA VAL A 16 5.20 8.72 0.31
C VAL A 16 5.97 8.01 1.44
N VAL A 17 5.26 7.46 2.41
CA VAL A 17 5.88 6.73 3.52
C VAL A 17 6.50 5.41 3.04
N ILE A 18 5.87 4.70 2.10
CA ILE A 18 6.41 3.48 1.48
C ILE A 18 7.74 3.77 0.79
N LEU A 19 7.83 4.83 -0.02
CA LEU A 19 9.09 5.22 -0.68
C LEU A 19 10.23 5.44 0.33
N ALA A 20 9.93 6.10 1.46
CA ALA A 20 10.91 6.29 2.54
C ALA A 20 11.31 4.96 3.19
N VAL A 21 10.33 4.08 3.48
CA VAL A 21 10.57 2.75 4.07
C VAL A 21 11.44 1.90 3.14
N LEU A 22 11.14 1.85 1.84
CA LEU A 22 11.92 1.06 0.87
C LEU A 22 13.39 1.48 0.85
N GLY A 23 13.67 2.79 0.82
CA GLY A 23 15.04 3.30 0.88
C GLY A 23 15.73 2.95 2.21
N MET A 24 15.04 3.12 3.34
CA MET A 24 15.60 2.78 4.65
C MET A 24 15.88 1.28 4.80
N VAL A 25 14.95 0.43 4.40
CA VAL A 25 15.12 -1.05 4.46
C VAL A 25 16.23 -1.49 3.51
N GLY A 26 16.30 -0.91 2.31
CA GLY A 26 17.34 -1.21 1.33
C GLY A 26 18.76 -0.82 1.79
N LEU A 27 18.89 0.26 2.55
CA LEU A 27 20.19 0.78 3.03
C LEU A 27 20.60 0.25 4.41
N TYR A 28 19.65 0.10 5.33
CA TYR A 28 19.91 -0.17 6.75
C TYR A 28 19.30 -1.50 7.23
N GLY A 29 18.59 -2.22 6.38
CA GLY A 29 17.94 -3.49 6.69
C GLY A 29 16.57 -3.35 7.35
N VAL A 30 15.84 -4.47 7.38
CA VAL A 30 14.43 -4.50 7.83
C VAL A 30 14.23 -4.22 9.32
N PHE A 31 15.27 -4.43 10.14
CA PHE A 31 15.22 -4.18 11.58
C PHE A 31 15.61 -2.76 11.99
N TYR A 32 15.88 -1.88 11.01
CA TYR A 32 16.20 -0.48 11.30
C TYR A 32 15.01 0.21 11.97
N LYS A 33 15.18 0.67 13.21
CA LYS A 33 14.08 1.17 14.06
C LYS A 33 13.22 2.25 13.40
N PRO A 34 13.79 3.27 12.72
CA PRO A 34 12.98 4.25 11.99
C PRO A 34 12.09 3.64 10.90
N ALA A 35 12.58 2.63 10.16
CA ALA A 35 11.78 1.91 9.18
C ALA A 35 10.61 1.17 9.85
N LEU A 36 10.86 0.50 10.99
CA LEU A 36 9.80 -0.19 11.73
C LEU A 36 8.71 0.75 12.24
N VAL A 37 9.09 1.94 12.74
CA VAL A 37 8.13 2.97 13.17
C VAL A 37 7.25 3.41 11.99
N LEU A 38 7.85 3.66 10.83
CA LEU A 38 7.09 4.02 9.62
C LEU A 38 6.21 2.87 9.12
N MET A 39 6.66 1.62 9.20
CA MET A 39 5.84 0.45 8.89
C MET A 39 4.65 0.31 9.85
N THR A 40 4.82 0.59 11.14
CA THR A 40 3.71 0.65 12.11
C THR A 40 2.73 1.77 11.74
N ALA A 41 3.23 2.95 11.35
CA ALA A 41 2.38 4.05 10.88
C ALA A 41 1.61 3.65 9.60
N LEU A 42 2.24 2.93 8.68
CA LEU A 42 1.58 2.41 7.47
C LEU A 42 0.41 1.47 7.80
N VAL A 43 0.51 0.66 8.85
CA VAL A 43 -0.63 -0.16 9.32
C VAL A 43 -1.80 0.73 9.75
N ALA A 44 -1.54 1.80 10.51
CA ALA A 44 -2.58 2.74 10.93
C ALA A 44 -3.20 3.49 9.73
N ILE A 45 -2.36 3.94 8.78
CA ILE A 45 -2.82 4.56 7.52
C ILE A 45 -3.66 3.57 6.72
N ALA A 46 -3.27 2.29 6.65
CA ALA A 46 -4.03 1.27 5.94
C ALA A 46 -5.42 1.06 6.54
N VAL A 47 -5.56 1.09 7.88
CA VAL A 47 -6.87 1.07 8.54
C VAL A 47 -7.71 2.28 8.13
N PHE A 48 -7.14 3.49 8.20
CA PHE A 48 -7.85 4.71 7.81
C PHE A 48 -8.30 4.69 6.33
N VAL A 49 -7.41 4.30 5.43
CA VAL A 49 -7.67 4.18 3.99
C VAL A 49 -8.76 3.15 3.72
N TYR A 50 -8.69 2.00 4.38
CA TYR A 50 -9.71 0.97 4.28
C TYR A 50 -11.08 1.45 4.75
N LEU A 51 -11.18 2.10 5.91
CA LEU A 51 -12.46 2.63 6.41
C LEU A 51 -13.04 3.69 5.45
N SER A 52 -12.18 4.56 4.93
CA SER A 52 -12.55 5.59 3.97
C SER A 52 -13.10 4.99 2.67
N PHE A 53 -12.36 4.07 2.03
CA PHE A 53 -12.81 3.41 0.80
C PHE A 53 -13.99 2.48 1.02
N ARG A 54 -14.08 1.79 2.18
CA ARG A 54 -15.25 0.96 2.52
C ARG A 54 -16.54 1.78 2.50
N SER A 55 -16.50 2.98 3.07
CA SER A 55 -17.65 3.90 3.08
C SER A 55 -18.02 4.39 1.67
N ALA A 56 -17.03 4.57 0.79
CA ALA A 56 -17.23 5.06 -0.57
C ALA A 56 -17.70 3.97 -1.54
N LEU A 57 -17.12 2.76 -1.43
CA LEU A 57 -17.37 1.64 -2.35
C LEU A 57 -18.66 0.90 -2.02
N GLY A 58 -19.00 0.74 -0.73
CA GLY A 58 -20.14 -0.06 -0.30
C GLY A 58 -20.09 -1.55 -0.66
N ASP A 59 -18.95 -2.05 -1.17
CA ASP A 59 -18.80 -3.44 -1.63
C ASP A 59 -18.49 -4.39 -0.47
N ARG A 60 -19.29 -5.45 -0.34
CA ARG A 60 -19.15 -6.48 0.69
C ARG A 60 -17.83 -7.26 0.56
N ARG A 61 -17.35 -7.51 -0.66
CA ARG A 61 -16.11 -8.25 -0.91
C ARG A 61 -14.91 -7.43 -0.45
N PHE A 62 -14.88 -6.13 -0.75
CA PHE A 62 -13.86 -5.21 -0.24
C PHE A 62 -13.83 -5.21 1.29
N SER A 63 -15.01 -5.16 1.92
CA SER A 63 -15.14 -5.19 3.39
C SER A 63 -14.66 -6.49 4.03
N LEU A 64 -14.73 -7.61 3.31
CA LEU A 64 -14.27 -8.92 3.80
C LEU A 64 -12.76 -9.12 3.56
N LEU A 65 -12.22 -8.60 2.46
CA LEU A 65 -10.83 -8.81 2.05
C LEU A 65 -9.85 -7.83 2.71
N GLY A 66 -10.31 -6.61 3.05
CA GLY A 66 -9.48 -5.58 3.68
C GLY A 66 -8.87 -6.00 5.04
N PRO A 67 -9.69 -6.46 6.01
CA PRO A 67 -9.18 -6.79 7.35
C PRO A 67 -8.10 -7.87 7.38
N PRO A 68 -8.19 -8.99 6.62
CA PRO A 68 -7.10 -9.96 6.54
C PRO A 68 -5.78 -9.38 6.03
N VAL A 69 -5.80 -8.51 5.01
CA VAL A 69 -4.59 -7.90 4.43
C VAL A 69 -3.92 -6.96 5.43
N ILE A 70 -4.72 -6.12 6.11
CA ILE A 70 -4.23 -5.22 7.16
C ILE A 70 -3.72 -6.01 8.35
N GLY A 71 -4.47 -7.04 8.77
CA GLY A 71 -4.10 -7.91 9.89
C GLY A 71 -2.78 -8.63 9.63
N LEU A 72 -2.58 -9.21 8.44
CA LEU A 72 -1.31 -9.82 8.06
C LEU A 72 -0.16 -8.81 8.08
N SER A 73 -0.38 -7.59 7.55
CA SER A 73 0.63 -6.52 7.63
C SER A 73 0.99 -6.18 9.07
N ALA A 74 -0.01 -6.06 9.96
CA ALA A 74 0.18 -5.77 11.38
C ALA A 74 0.96 -6.89 12.09
N VAL A 75 0.62 -8.16 11.81
CA VAL A 75 1.34 -9.33 12.35
C VAL A 75 2.78 -9.33 11.87
N GLY A 76 3.03 -9.07 10.58
CA GLY A 76 4.39 -9.01 10.04
C GLY A 76 5.23 -7.92 10.70
N VAL A 77 4.67 -6.72 10.89
CA VAL A 77 5.33 -5.62 11.60
C VAL A 77 5.59 -5.97 13.08
N ALA A 78 4.64 -6.60 13.76
CA ALA A 78 4.82 -7.04 15.15
C ALA A 78 5.94 -8.08 15.28
N LEU A 79 6.02 -9.04 14.36
CA LEU A 79 7.13 -10.00 14.31
C LEU A 79 8.49 -9.30 14.14
N LEU A 80 8.57 -8.29 13.27
CA LEU A 80 9.80 -7.52 13.11
C LEU A 80 10.21 -6.75 14.37
N TRP A 81 9.25 -6.19 15.11
CA TRP A 81 9.50 -5.57 16.42
C TRP A 81 10.04 -6.58 17.45
N LEU A 82 9.63 -7.86 17.35
CA LEU A 82 10.15 -8.95 18.17
C LEU A 82 11.50 -9.50 17.69
N GLY A 83 12.13 -8.88 16.69
CA GLY A 83 13.40 -9.33 16.11
C GLY A 83 13.27 -10.58 15.23
N ARG A 84 12.05 -10.93 14.80
CA ARG A 84 11.77 -12.12 14.00
C ARG A 84 11.80 -11.81 12.49
N PRO A 85 12.78 -12.32 11.73
CA PRO A 85 12.95 -11.97 10.32
C PRO A 85 11.81 -12.44 9.42
N GLU A 86 11.07 -13.47 9.84
CA GLU A 86 9.89 -13.98 9.13
C GLU A 86 8.81 -12.90 8.97
N GLY A 87 8.80 -11.89 9.85
CA GLY A 87 7.90 -10.75 9.75
C GLY A 87 8.00 -10.00 8.41
N ALA A 88 9.19 -9.92 7.81
CA ALA A 88 9.37 -9.31 6.49
C ALA A 88 8.63 -10.09 5.40
N GLY A 89 8.70 -11.43 5.46
CA GLY A 89 7.97 -12.31 4.55
C GLY A 89 6.45 -12.20 4.73
N VAL A 90 5.98 -12.08 5.97
CA VAL A 90 4.54 -11.87 6.26
C VAL A 90 4.05 -10.53 5.71
N VAL A 91 4.82 -9.44 5.87
CA VAL A 91 4.49 -8.14 5.27
C VAL A 91 4.45 -8.26 3.74
N ALA A 92 5.48 -8.86 3.13
CA ALA A 92 5.51 -9.05 1.68
C ALA A 92 4.32 -9.87 1.17
N ALA A 93 3.94 -10.93 1.89
CA ALA A 93 2.77 -11.75 1.58
C ALA A 93 1.45 -10.96 1.67
N ALA A 94 1.31 -10.09 2.68
CA ALA A 94 0.13 -9.23 2.81
C ALA A 94 -0.06 -8.32 1.60
N TYR A 95 1.04 -7.81 1.03
CA TYR A 95 1.02 -6.92 -0.15
C TYR A 95 0.51 -7.60 -1.42
N PHE A 96 0.49 -8.93 -1.53
CA PHE A 96 -0.22 -9.62 -2.63
C PHE A 96 -1.74 -9.37 -2.60
N GLY A 97 -2.30 -8.93 -1.46
CA GLY A 97 -3.67 -8.48 -1.36
C GLY A 97 -3.90 -7.06 -1.91
N GLU A 98 -2.86 -6.25 -2.08
CA GLU A 98 -2.98 -4.87 -2.57
C GLU A 98 -3.61 -4.79 -3.96
N PRO A 99 -3.22 -5.58 -4.97
CA PRO A 99 -3.85 -5.51 -6.30
C PRO A 99 -5.33 -5.93 -6.26
N VAL A 100 -5.68 -6.85 -5.36
CA VAL A 100 -7.07 -7.31 -5.16
C VAL A 100 -7.92 -6.19 -4.59
N LEU A 101 -7.46 -5.50 -3.55
CA LEU A 101 -8.15 -4.33 -2.99
C LEU A 101 -8.13 -3.15 -3.96
N GLY A 102 -7.01 -2.95 -4.64
CA GLY A 102 -6.79 -1.93 -5.66
C GLY A 102 -7.74 -2.07 -6.84
N TYR A 103 -8.17 -3.28 -7.19
CA TYR A 103 -9.18 -3.51 -8.24
C TYR A 103 -10.53 -2.84 -7.93
N PHE A 104 -10.97 -2.85 -6.67
CA PHE A 104 -12.22 -2.19 -6.30
C PHE A 104 -12.11 -0.67 -6.42
N VAL A 105 -10.98 -0.11 -5.97
CA VAL A 105 -10.67 1.31 -6.11
C VAL A 105 -10.56 1.69 -7.59
N TYR A 106 -9.85 0.88 -8.39
CA TYR A 106 -9.74 1.03 -9.84
C TYR A 106 -11.10 1.15 -10.51
N ARG A 107 -12.05 0.24 -10.22
CA ARG A 107 -13.38 0.26 -10.85
C ARG A 107 -14.11 1.58 -10.63
N MET A 108 -13.94 2.17 -9.44
CA MET A 108 -14.50 3.47 -9.12
C MET A 108 -13.73 4.58 -9.85
N LEU A 109 -12.40 4.59 -9.80
CA LEU A 109 -11.56 5.60 -10.46
C LEU A 109 -11.69 5.59 -11.99
N ALA A 110 -11.96 4.43 -12.60
CA ALA A 110 -12.15 4.27 -14.04
C ALA A 110 -13.41 4.99 -14.56
N SER A 111 -14.34 5.38 -13.67
CA SER A 111 -15.45 6.27 -14.02
C SER A 111 -15.03 7.73 -14.18
N ILE A 112 -13.90 8.13 -13.59
CA ILE A 112 -13.30 9.46 -13.71
C ILE A 112 -12.33 9.47 -14.90
N ASP A 113 -11.38 8.54 -14.92
CA ASP A 113 -10.39 8.41 -16.00
C ASP A 113 -9.87 6.96 -16.10
N LYS A 114 -10.13 6.30 -17.24
CA LYS A 114 -9.76 4.89 -17.44
C LYS A 114 -8.25 4.68 -17.56
N PHE A 115 -7.54 5.61 -18.21
CA PHE A 115 -6.11 5.47 -18.44
C PHE A 115 -5.36 5.56 -17.12
N TRP A 116 -5.63 6.60 -16.33
CA TRP A 116 -4.97 6.79 -15.03
C TRP A 116 -5.38 5.74 -14.01
N ALA A 117 -6.61 5.23 -14.08
CA ALA A 117 -7.03 4.11 -13.24
C ALA A 117 -6.23 2.86 -13.59
N LEU A 118 -6.01 2.58 -14.88
CA LEU A 118 -5.19 1.44 -15.31
C LEU A 118 -3.73 1.60 -14.86
N VAL A 119 -3.17 2.80 -14.99
CA VAL A 119 -1.82 3.12 -14.49
C VAL A 119 -1.74 2.84 -12.98
N PHE A 120 -2.72 3.28 -12.20
CA PHE A 120 -2.80 2.99 -10.77
C PHE A 120 -2.82 1.49 -10.47
N LEU A 121 -3.68 0.72 -11.14
CA LEU A 121 -3.82 -0.72 -10.87
C LEU A 121 -2.56 -1.51 -11.25
N THR A 122 -2.01 -1.23 -12.43
CA THR A 122 -0.82 -1.92 -12.96
C THR A 122 0.43 -1.60 -12.14
N SER A 123 0.61 -0.35 -11.73
CA SER A 123 1.71 0.04 -10.86
C SER A 123 1.57 -0.51 -9.43
N ALA A 124 0.36 -0.59 -8.88
CA ALA A 124 0.11 -1.28 -7.61
C ALA A 124 0.45 -2.78 -7.68
N ALA A 125 0.07 -3.45 -8.78
CA ALA A 125 0.44 -4.84 -9.03
C ALA A 125 1.96 -5.01 -9.17
N ALA A 126 2.61 -4.16 -9.96
CA ALA A 126 4.05 -4.19 -10.13
C ALA A 126 4.79 -4.00 -8.80
N TYR A 127 4.34 -3.06 -7.96
CA TYR A 127 4.89 -2.85 -6.62
C TYR A 127 4.72 -4.09 -5.74
N ALA A 128 3.49 -4.62 -5.62
CA ALA A 128 3.21 -5.80 -4.79
C ALA A 128 4.06 -7.02 -5.18
N TYR A 129 4.19 -7.30 -6.48
CA TYR A 129 4.94 -8.46 -6.98
C TYR A 129 6.45 -8.27 -6.95
N SER A 130 6.95 -7.03 -6.96
CA SER A 130 8.39 -6.74 -6.84
C SER A 130 8.85 -6.51 -5.41
N LEU A 131 7.94 -6.34 -4.44
CA LEU A 131 8.27 -6.11 -3.03
C LEU A 131 9.21 -7.17 -2.42
N PRO A 132 9.08 -8.48 -2.70
CA PRO A 132 10.04 -9.47 -2.21
C PRO A 132 11.50 -9.19 -2.64
N ALA A 133 11.72 -8.51 -3.76
CA ALA A 133 13.05 -8.19 -4.27
C ALA A 133 13.80 -7.19 -3.37
N VAL A 134 13.11 -6.45 -2.49
CA VAL A 134 13.74 -5.60 -1.45
C VAL A 134 14.67 -6.41 -0.57
N LEU A 135 14.31 -7.67 -0.27
CA LEU A 135 15.13 -8.57 0.56
C LEU A 135 16.45 -8.97 -0.12
N LEU A 136 16.54 -8.78 -1.44
CA LEU A 136 17.73 -9.00 -2.26
C LEU A 136 18.49 -7.69 -2.56
N GLY A 137 18.10 -6.58 -1.91
CA GLY A 137 18.69 -5.26 -2.14
C GLY A 137 18.17 -4.54 -3.39
N LEU A 138 17.20 -5.10 -4.12
CA LEU A 138 16.64 -4.54 -5.35
C LEU A 138 15.45 -3.60 -5.07
N TRP A 139 15.57 -2.75 -4.05
CA TRP A 139 14.49 -1.89 -3.57
C TRP A 139 14.05 -0.81 -4.57
N ALA A 140 14.92 -0.46 -5.53
CA ALA A 140 14.61 0.54 -6.56
C ALA A 140 13.45 0.11 -7.50
N VAL A 141 13.27 -1.20 -7.71
CA VAL A 141 12.20 -1.74 -8.57
C VAL A 141 10.80 -1.48 -7.98
N PRO A 142 10.49 -1.92 -6.74
CA PRO A 142 9.23 -1.56 -6.11
C PRO A 142 9.10 -0.05 -5.88
N ALA A 143 10.20 0.67 -5.61
CA ALA A 143 10.13 2.12 -5.44
C ALA A 143 9.67 2.84 -6.72
N ALA A 144 10.17 2.44 -7.89
CA ALA A 144 9.73 3.01 -9.17
C ALA A 144 8.24 2.72 -9.43
N ALA A 145 7.78 1.50 -9.13
CA ALA A 145 6.37 1.14 -9.26
C ALA A 145 5.47 1.96 -8.31
N ASP A 146 5.85 2.11 -7.04
CA ASP A 146 5.10 2.90 -6.07
C ASP A 146 5.09 4.40 -6.42
N PHE A 147 6.17 4.92 -7.02
CA PHE A 147 6.22 6.29 -7.52
C PHE A 147 5.22 6.52 -8.67
N VAL A 148 5.11 5.59 -9.63
CA VAL A 148 4.11 5.67 -10.70
C VAL A 148 2.69 5.66 -10.11
N LYS A 149 2.45 4.80 -9.12
CA LYS A 149 1.18 4.73 -8.39
C LYS A 149 0.86 6.06 -7.69
N LEU A 150 1.85 6.68 -7.05
CA LEU A 150 1.73 8.00 -6.42
C LEU A 150 1.33 9.08 -7.42
N VAL A 151 1.96 9.12 -8.60
CA VAL A 151 1.59 10.09 -9.66
C VAL A 151 0.13 9.89 -10.10
N ALA A 152 -0.32 8.65 -10.26
CA ALA A 152 -1.71 8.34 -10.59
C ALA A 152 -2.68 8.77 -9.47
N LEU A 153 -2.33 8.55 -8.20
CA LEU A 153 -3.15 9.01 -7.07
C LEU A 153 -3.26 10.53 -7.04
N LEU A 154 -2.16 11.26 -7.26
CA LEU A 154 -2.16 12.73 -7.32
C LEU A 154 -3.03 13.26 -8.48
N TYR A 155 -3.07 12.54 -9.61
CA TYR A 155 -3.96 12.87 -10.72
C TYR A 155 -5.44 12.83 -10.30
N PHE A 156 -5.86 11.80 -9.54
CA PHE A 156 -7.23 11.65 -9.08
C PHE A 156 -7.59 12.60 -7.94
N VAL A 157 -6.67 12.84 -6.99
CA VAL A 157 -6.87 13.81 -5.91
C VAL A 157 -7.22 15.20 -6.45
N ARG A 158 -6.64 15.61 -7.58
CA ARG A 158 -6.94 16.90 -8.22
C ARG A 158 -8.31 16.98 -8.90
N ARG A 159 -9.06 15.87 -8.97
CA ARG A 159 -10.31 15.73 -9.73
C ARG A 159 -11.51 15.28 -8.90
N VAL A 160 -11.30 15.01 -7.62
CA VAL A 160 -12.33 14.56 -6.67
C VAL A 160 -12.64 15.66 -5.67
#